data_AF-A0AAQ2DN16-F1
#
_entry.id   AF-A0AAQ2DN16-F1
#
_cell.length_a   1.000
_cell.length_b   1.000
_cell.length_c   1.000
_cell.angle_alpha   90.00
_cell.angle_beta   90.00
_cell.angle_gamma   90.00
#
_symmetry.space_group_name_H-M   'P 1'
#
loop_
_entity.id
_entity.type
_entity.pdbx_description
1 polymer ?
#
loop_
_entity_poly.entity_id
_entity_poly.type
_entity_poly.pdbx_seq_one_letter_code
_entity_poly.pdbx_strand_id
1 'polypeptide(L)'
;MKVILATRNRYLEYGLQQMLEGYSVILAREFFMPENRKHTPENNESWVIICDALLGRLMRCMFQGRRYLQLDAEEMTGRLDTYRKIRNGDWVQNTYARPLTMSEMVVMFGYVYRESKPCHLAREMGINTKTVNTFLYLGLGKNGLRYRSVKHLVGLA
;
A
#
# COMPACT_ATOMS: atom_id res chain seq x y z
N MET A 1 3.82 -11.33 11.39
CA MET A 1 3.90 -9.90 11.05
C MET A 1 4.60 -9.77 9.72
N LYS A 2 4.02 -9.06 8.76
CA LYS A 2 4.60 -8.84 7.42
C LYS A 2 5.03 -7.39 7.31
N VAL A 3 6.16 -7.14 6.65
CA VAL A 3 6.65 -5.78 6.37
C VAL A 3 6.47 -5.53 4.88
N ILE A 4 5.79 -4.45 4.52
CA ILE A 4 5.66 -4.00 3.14
C ILE A 4 6.46 -2.72 2.93
N LEU A 5 7.36 -2.75 1.94
CA LEU A 5 8.17 -1.60 1.54
C LEU A 5 7.55 -0.94 0.30
N ALA A 6 7.17 0.33 0.42
CA ALA A 6 6.61 1.11 -0.68
C ALA A 6 7.40 2.41 -0.85
N THR A 7 8.51 2.32 -1.60
CA THR A 7 9.36 3.47 -1.92
C THR A 7 9.66 3.54 -3.41
N ARG A 8 9.66 4.75 -3.97
CA ARG A 8 10.13 5.01 -5.34
C ARG A 8 11.66 5.02 -5.42
N ASN A 9 12.36 5.17 -4.30
CA ASN A 9 13.82 5.19 -4.25
C ASN A 9 14.39 3.77 -4.15
N ARG A 10 14.94 3.25 -5.26
CA ARG A 10 15.51 1.89 -5.32
C ARG A 10 16.73 1.70 -4.42
N TYR A 11 17.51 2.74 -4.17
CA TYR A 11 18.67 2.64 -3.27
C TYR A 11 18.21 2.49 -1.82
N LEU A 12 17.20 3.27 -1.43
CA LEU A 12 16.58 3.16 -0.11
C LEU A 12 15.85 1.83 0.06
N GLU A 13 15.13 1.35 -0.96
CA GLU A 13 14.49 0.03 -0.96
C GLU A 13 15.51 -1.07 -0.63
N TYR A 14 16.63 -1.09 -1.34
CA TYR A 14 17.69 -2.08 -1.12
C TYR A 14 18.31 -1.99 0.27
N GLY A 15 18.62 -0.77 0.73
CA GLY A 15 19.16 -0.54 2.08
C GLY A 15 18.21 -1.03 3.17
N LEU A 16 16.92 -0.72 3.05
CA LEU A 16 15.88 -1.17 3.98
C LEU A 16 15.71 -2.68 3.97
N GLN A 17 15.79 -3.33 2.81
CA GLN A 17 15.74 -4.81 2.73
C GLN A 17 16.86 -5.45 3.54
N GLN A 18 18.09 -4.94 3.43
CA GLN A 18 19.23 -5.45 4.21
C GLN A 18 19.05 -5.20 5.71
N MET A 19 18.54 -4.02 6.10
CA MET A 19 18.28 -3.71 7.51
C MET A 19 17.21 -4.59 8.15
N LEU A 20 16.23 -5.02 7.33
CA LEU A 20 15.10 -5.85 7.74
C LEU A 20 15.36 -7.35 7.59
N GLU A 21 16.62 -7.76 7.39
CA GLU A 21 17.02 -9.16 7.36
C GLU A 21 16.58 -9.85 8.68
N GLY A 22 15.61 -10.78 8.57
CA GLY A 22 14.90 -11.40 9.69
C GLY A 22 13.37 -11.18 9.68
N TYR A 23 12.87 -10.20 8.91
CA TYR A 23 11.44 -10.00 8.67
C TYR A 23 11.00 -10.60 7.34
N SER A 24 9.72 -10.96 7.25
CA SER A 24 9.08 -11.25 5.96
C SER A 24 8.81 -9.93 5.24
N VAL A 25 9.77 -9.51 4.41
CA VAL A 25 9.73 -8.26 3.64
C VAL A 25 9.08 -8.51 2.28
N ILE A 26 8.10 -7.68 1.96
CA ILE A 26 7.33 -7.70 0.72
C ILE A 26 7.54 -6.35 0.03
N LEU A 27 7.96 -6.37 -1.23
CA LEU A 27 8.06 -5.14 -2.02
C LEU A 27 6.69 -4.77 -2.59
N ALA A 28 6.19 -3.58 -2.29
CA ALA A 28 4.89 -3.12 -2.76
C ALA A 28 4.80 -3.13 -4.30
N ARG A 29 5.92 -2.80 -4.97
CA ARG A 29 6.02 -2.82 -6.44
C ARG A 29 5.88 -4.21 -7.06
N GLU A 30 6.15 -5.27 -6.31
CA GLU A 30 6.00 -6.66 -6.75
C GLU A 30 4.68 -7.26 -6.24
N PHE A 31 4.23 -6.84 -5.06
CA PHE A 31 3.02 -7.35 -4.44
C PHE A 31 1.74 -6.83 -5.11
N PHE A 32 1.67 -5.53 -5.40
CA PHE A 32 0.49 -4.90 -6.01
C PHE A 32 0.51 -4.94 -7.54
N MET A 33 0.70 -6.15 -8.04
CA MET A 33 0.74 -6.48 -9.45
C MET A 33 -0.56 -7.16 -9.89
N PRO A 34 -1.05 -6.95 -11.13
CA PRO A 34 -2.26 -7.57 -11.67
C PRO A 34 -2.33 -9.09 -11.50
N GLU A 35 -1.19 -9.76 -11.58
CA GLU A 35 -1.02 -11.21 -11.40
C GLU A 35 -1.40 -11.63 -9.98
N ASN A 36 -1.11 -10.79 -9.00
CA ASN A 36 -1.34 -11.05 -7.57
C ASN A 36 -2.75 -10.65 -7.11
N ARG A 37 -3.64 -10.18 -7.99
CA ARG A 37 -4.98 -9.70 -7.62
C ARG A 37 -5.89 -10.74 -6.94
N LYS A 38 -5.56 -12.03 -7.07
CA LYS A 38 -6.28 -13.14 -6.42
C LYS A 38 -5.77 -13.41 -4.99
N HIS A 39 -4.58 -12.92 -4.65
CA HIS A 39 -4.04 -13.05 -3.31
C HIS A 39 -4.77 -12.09 -2.38
N THR A 40 -5.52 -12.61 -1.40
CA THR A 40 -6.27 -11.75 -0.48
C THR A 40 -5.45 -11.58 0.81
N PRO A 41 -5.04 -10.36 1.17
CA PRO A 41 -4.42 -10.11 2.47
C PRO A 41 -5.42 -10.47 3.57
N GLU A 42 -5.06 -11.43 4.42
CA GLU A 42 -5.93 -11.87 5.51
C GLU A 42 -6.17 -10.73 6.52
N ASN A 43 -7.38 -10.66 7.06
CA ASN A 43 -7.77 -9.59 7.98
C ASN A 43 -7.07 -9.68 9.35
N ASN A 44 -6.59 -10.89 9.73
CA ASN A 44 -5.90 -11.12 11.00
C ASN A 44 -4.39 -10.85 10.94
N GLU A 45 -3.85 -10.49 9.77
CA GLU A 45 -2.43 -10.18 9.64
C GLU A 45 -2.14 -8.74 10.06
N SER A 46 -1.11 -8.57 10.92
CA SER A 46 -0.54 -7.27 11.26
C SER A 46 0.53 -6.88 10.24
N TRP A 47 0.36 -5.70 9.63
CA TRP A 47 1.23 -5.16 8.59
C TRP A 47 2.08 -3.99 9.09
N VAL A 48 3.40 -4.07 8.94
CA VAL A 48 4.27 -2.90 9.04
C VAL A 48 4.43 -2.33 7.64
N ILE A 49 4.10 -1.08 7.45
CA ILE A 49 4.19 -0.35 6.19
C ILE A 49 5.33 0.64 6.33
N ILE A 50 6.39 0.47 5.55
CA ILE A 50 7.45 1.46 5.44
C ILE A 50 7.34 2.08 4.05
N CYS A 51 7.08 3.37 3.98
CA CYS A 51 6.81 4.03 2.72
C CYS A 51 7.29 5.48 2.69
N ASP A 52 7.53 5.99 1.48
CA ASP A 52 7.81 7.41 1.29
C ASP A 52 6.63 8.26 1.80
N ALA A 53 6.92 9.45 2.35
CA ALA A 53 5.91 10.37 2.86
C ALA A 53 4.75 10.62 1.86
N LEU A 54 5.08 10.75 0.57
CA LEU A 54 4.12 10.99 -0.52
C LEU A 54 3.16 9.81 -0.77
N LEU A 55 3.60 8.58 -0.50
CA LEU A 55 2.81 7.35 -0.65
C LEU A 55 2.05 6.99 0.63
N GLY A 56 2.33 7.68 1.73
CA GLY A 56 1.77 7.36 3.02
C GLY A 56 0.25 7.32 3.03
N ARG A 57 -0.40 8.32 2.44
CA ARG A 57 -1.87 8.37 2.36
C ARG A 57 -2.44 7.22 1.53
N LEU A 58 -1.83 6.90 0.39
CA LEU A 58 -2.21 5.74 -0.42
C LEU A 58 -2.15 4.45 0.40
N MET A 59 -1.04 4.23 1.12
CA MET A 59 -0.87 3.02 1.92
C MET A 59 -1.90 2.93 3.06
N ARG A 60 -2.18 4.02 3.78
CA ARG A 60 -3.27 4.05 4.78
C ARG A 60 -4.60 3.67 4.17
N CYS A 61 -4.89 4.17 2.97
CA CYS A 61 -6.12 3.86 2.28
C CYS A 61 -6.22 2.38 1.88
N MET A 62 -5.14 1.81 1.36
CA MET A 62 -5.05 0.40 0.99
C MET A 62 -5.24 -0.55 2.18
N PHE A 63 -4.67 -0.18 3.34
CA PHE A 63 -4.73 -0.99 4.56
C PHE A 63 -5.84 -0.57 5.52
N GLN A 64 -6.76 0.31 5.10
CA GLN A 64 -7.94 0.62 5.89
C GLN A 64 -8.79 -0.65 6.13
N GLY A 65 -9.31 -0.82 7.33
CA GLY A 65 -9.99 -2.08 7.71
C GLY A 65 -9.06 -3.17 8.26
N ARG A 66 -7.73 -2.97 8.19
CA ARG A 66 -6.72 -3.91 8.68
C ARG A 66 -5.89 -3.30 9.79
N ARG A 67 -5.20 -4.15 10.57
CA ARG A 67 -4.25 -3.70 11.59
C ARG A 67 -2.89 -3.42 10.95
N TYR A 68 -2.45 -2.16 11.00
CA TYR A 68 -1.16 -1.76 10.44
C TYR A 68 -0.42 -0.74 11.29
N LEU A 69 0.90 -0.72 11.15
CA LEU A 69 1.80 0.32 11.63
C LEU A 69 2.43 0.98 10.41
N GLN A 70 2.40 2.31 10.30
CA GLN A 70 3.05 3.02 9.20
C GLN A 70 4.28 3.78 9.71
N LEU A 71 5.40 3.63 9.00
CA LEU A 71 6.67 4.30 9.26
C LEU A 71 7.13 5.00 7.97
N ASP A 72 7.78 6.15 8.13
CA ASP A 72 8.43 6.85 7.02
C ASP A 72 9.74 6.13 6.65
N ALA A 73 9.92 5.88 5.35
CA ALA A 73 11.14 5.26 4.83
C ALA A 73 12.39 6.13 5.07
N GLU A 74 12.25 7.47 5.00
CA GLU A 74 13.38 8.40 5.13
C GLU A 74 13.88 8.52 6.58
N GLU A 75 13.04 8.25 7.56
CA GLU A 75 13.40 8.30 8.98
C GLU A 75 14.08 7.02 9.50
N MET A 76 14.34 6.04 8.63
CA MET A 76 14.98 4.78 9.00
C MET A 76 16.50 4.90 8.89
N THR A 77 17.17 5.12 10.02
CA THR A 77 18.61 5.41 10.04
C THR A 77 19.49 4.24 10.48
N GLY A 78 18.91 3.16 11.03
CA GLY A 78 19.67 1.99 11.44
C GLY A 78 18.82 0.82 11.97
N ARG A 79 19.37 -0.39 11.94
CA ARG A 79 18.66 -1.64 12.27
C ARG A 79 17.99 -1.59 13.64
N LEU A 80 18.75 -1.24 14.69
CA LEU A 80 18.24 -1.11 16.06
C LEU A 80 17.12 -0.09 16.20
N ASP A 81 17.22 1.04 15.48
CA ASP A 81 16.19 2.08 15.50
C ASP A 81 14.91 1.58 14.83
N THR A 82 15.02 0.93 13.67
CA THR A 82 13.88 0.27 12.99
C THR A 82 13.19 -0.74 13.90
N TYR A 83 13.95 -1.60 14.61
CA TYR A 83 13.38 -2.54 15.58
C TYR A 83 12.61 -1.82 16.70
N ARG A 84 13.16 -0.73 17.25
CA ARG A 84 12.49 0.06 18.29
C ARG A 84 11.22 0.72 17.77
N LYS A 85 11.26 1.33 16.58
CA LYS A 85 10.10 1.96 15.94
C LYS A 85 8.99 0.95 15.64
N ILE A 86 9.32 -0.28 15.24
CA ILE A 86 8.34 -1.35 15.05
C ILE A 86 7.75 -1.82 16.38
N ARG A 87 8.59 -2.03 17.40
CA ARG A 87 8.17 -2.55 18.70
C ARG A 87 7.31 -1.56 19.48
N ASN A 88 7.67 -0.28 19.42
CA ASN A 88 7.02 0.79 20.18
C ASN A 88 6.00 1.58 19.34
N GLY A 89 5.82 1.22 18.07
CA GLY A 89 4.97 1.96 17.15
C GLY A 89 3.48 1.82 17.47
N ASP A 90 2.73 2.88 17.16
CA ASP A 90 1.28 2.92 17.34
C ASP A 90 0.57 2.17 16.23
N TRP A 91 0.03 1.00 16.59
CA TRP A 91 -0.73 0.17 15.67
C TRP A 91 -2.14 0.74 15.46
N VAL A 92 -2.45 1.07 14.22
CA VAL A 92 -3.77 1.53 13.81
C VAL A 92 -4.63 0.33 13.44
N GLN A 93 -5.86 0.28 13.95
CA GLN A 93 -6.87 -0.67 13.52
C GLN A 93 -8.22 0.04 13.40
N ASN A 94 -8.70 0.22 12.17
CA ASN A 94 -10.01 0.79 11.92
C ASN A 94 -11.01 -0.32 11.58
N THR A 95 -11.73 -0.82 12.58
CA THR A 95 -12.69 -1.92 12.44
C THR A 95 -14.00 -1.52 11.74
N TYR A 96 -14.29 -0.22 11.66
CA TYR A 96 -15.53 0.30 11.05
C TYR A 96 -15.43 0.44 9.53
N ALA A 97 -14.20 0.56 8.99
CA ALA A 97 -13.98 0.72 7.57
C ALA A 97 -14.02 -0.63 6.83
N ARG A 98 -14.72 -0.68 5.70
CA ARG A 98 -14.70 -1.86 4.83
C ARG A 98 -13.34 -1.97 4.14
N PRO A 99 -12.62 -3.10 4.29
CA PRO A 99 -11.32 -3.25 3.68
C PRO A 99 -11.40 -3.26 2.15
N LEU A 100 -10.32 -2.78 1.53
CA LEU A 100 -10.15 -2.91 0.09
C LEU A 100 -9.82 -4.37 -0.27
N THR A 101 -10.46 -4.83 -1.33
CA THR A 101 -10.12 -6.07 -2.02
C THR A 101 -8.76 -5.92 -2.71
N MET A 102 -8.08 -7.03 -2.96
CA MET A 102 -6.79 -6.99 -3.64
C MET A 102 -6.88 -6.37 -5.04
N SER A 103 -7.96 -6.62 -5.79
CA SER A 103 -8.20 -5.97 -7.08
C SER A 103 -8.29 -4.45 -6.96
N GLU A 104 -8.98 -3.93 -5.94
CA GLU A 104 -9.04 -2.48 -5.69
C GLU A 104 -7.66 -1.93 -5.32
N MET A 105 -6.91 -2.62 -4.45
CA MET A 105 -5.55 -2.21 -4.04
C MET A 105 -4.59 -2.19 -5.23
N VAL A 106 -4.57 -3.23 -6.07
CA VAL A 106 -3.73 -3.31 -7.28
C VAL A 106 -4.06 -2.18 -8.25
N VAL A 107 -5.34 -1.88 -8.46
CA VAL A 107 -5.76 -0.80 -9.35
C VAL A 107 -5.37 0.56 -8.79
N MET A 108 -5.62 0.82 -7.51
CA MET A 108 -5.24 2.08 -6.86
C MET A 108 -3.72 2.28 -6.86
N PHE A 109 -2.97 1.25 -6.49
CA PHE A 109 -1.52 1.29 -6.51
C PHE A 109 -0.97 1.46 -7.93
N GLY A 110 -1.46 0.70 -8.91
CA GLY A 110 -1.03 0.84 -10.30
C GLY A 110 -1.33 2.21 -10.89
N TYR A 111 -2.49 2.78 -10.58
CA TYR A 111 -2.86 4.12 -11.03
C TYR A 111 -1.98 5.21 -10.40
N VAL A 112 -1.66 5.08 -9.12
CA VAL A 112 -0.94 6.11 -8.35
C VAL A 112 0.57 5.93 -8.40
N TYR A 113 1.06 4.76 -8.01
CA TYR A 113 2.49 4.49 -7.90
C TYR A 113 3.13 4.31 -9.28
N ARG A 114 2.53 3.48 -10.14
CA ARG A 114 3.01 3.21 -11.51
C ARG A 114 2.50 4.20 -12.56
N GLU A 115 1.65 5.16 -12.16
CA GLU A 115 1.06 6.18 -13.05
C GLU A 115 0.38 5.58 -14.29
N SER A 116 -0.16 4.36 -14.13
CA SER A 116 -0.72 3.59 -15.23
C SER A 116 -2.12 4.06 -15.60
N LYS A 117 -2.37 4.22 -16.91
CA LYS A 117 -3.70 4.57 -17.42
C LYS A 117 -4.69 3.42 -17.17
N PRO A 118 -5.98 3.70 -16.94
CA PRO A 118 -6.99 2.66 -16.73
C PRO A 118 -7.07 1.62 -17.84
N CYS A 119 -6.84 2.01 -19.10
CA CYS A 119 -6.83 1.08 -20.24
C CYS A 119 -5.63 0.11 -20.20
N HIS A 120 -4.48 0.54 -19.70
CA HIS A 120 -3.30 -0.32 -19.56
C HIS A 120 -3.53 -1.32 -18.42
N LEU A 121 -4.01 -0.85 -17.26
CA LEU A 121 -4.38 -1.72 -16.14
C LEU A 121 -5.45 -2.75 -16.55
N ALA A 122 -6.43 -2.33 -17.35
CA ALA A 122 -7.46 -3.22 -17.87
C ALA A 122 -6.88 -4.35 -18.72
N ARG A 123 -5.91 -4.02 -19.60
CA ARG A 123 -5.19 -4.99 -20.43
C ARG A 123 -4.34 -5.94 -19.58
N GLU A 124 -3.55 -5.44 -18.63
CA GLU A 124 -2.74 -6.28 -17.74
C GLU A 124 -3.61 -7.23 -16.90
N MET A 125 -4.75 -6.73 -16.43
CA MET A 125 -5.70 -7.51 -15.64
C MET A 125 -6.61 -8.40 -16.52
N GLY A 126 -6.62 -8.27 -17.85
CA GLY A 126 -7.56 -8.99 -18.71
C GLY A 126 -9.03 -8.73 -18.37
N ILE A 127 -9.40 -7.48 -18.05
CA ILE A 127 -10.77 -7.05 -17.73
C ILE A 127 -11.14 -5.80 -18.53
N ASN A 128 -12.42 -5.40 -18.49
CA ASN A 128 -12.86 -4.17 -19.14
C ASN A 128 -12.38 -2.92 -18.38
N THR A 129 -12.01 -1.86 -19.10
CA THR A 129 -11.69 -0.54 -18.54
C THR A 129 -12.80 0.02 -17.63
N LYS A 130 -14.08 -0.26 -17.94
CA LYS A 130 -15.21 0.10 -17.06
C LYS A 130 -15.09 -0.56 -15.68
N THR A 131 -14.63 -1.81 -15.61
CA THR A 131 -14.40 -2.53 -14.37
C THR A 131 -13.27 -1.90 -13.56
N VAL A 132 -12.16 -1.51 -14.21
CA VAL A 132 -11.05 -0.78 -13.57
C VAL A 132 -11.53 0.54 -12.95
N ASN A 133 -12.31 1.32 -13.70
CA ASN A 133 -12.87 2.58 -13.19
C ASN A 133 -13.83 2.35 -12.02
N THR A 134 -14.59 1.24 -12.06
CA THR A 134 -15.46 0.84 -10.95
C THR A 134 -14.64 0.52 -9.70
N PHE A 135 -13.51 -0.20 -9.83
CA PHE A 135 -12.60 -0.45 -8.70
C PHE A 135 -12.00 0.83 -8.12
N LEU A 136 -11.58 1.79 -8.96
CA LEU A 136 -11.13 3.11 -8.47
C LEU A 136 -12.23 3.85 -7.71
N TYR A 137 -13.45 3.88 -8.24
CA TYR A 137 -14.58 4.57 -7.62
C TYR A 137 -14.98 3.94 -6.29
N LEU A 138 -15.10 2.61 -6.24
CA LEU A 138 -15.41 1.87 -5.02
C LEU A 138 -14.30 2.03 -3.98
N GLY A 139 -13.03 1.97 -4.41
CA GLY A 139 -11.88 2.15 -3.54
C GLY A 139 -11.88 3.50 -2.85
N LEU A 140 -12.09 4.58 -3.61
CA LEU A 140 -12.24 5.93 -3.06
C LEU A 140 -13.47 6.07 -2.16
N GLY A 141 -14.59 5.46 -2.55
CA GLY A 141 -15.83 5.46 -1.77
C GLY A 141 -15.66 4.85 -0.38
N LYS A 142 -15.00 3.68 -0.28
CA LYS A 142 -14.69 3.01 1.00
C LYS A 142 -13.79 3.85 1.91
N ASN A 143 -12.97 4.72 1.32
CA ASN A 143 -12.05 5.62 2.01
C ASN A 143 -12.67 6.99 2.35
N GLY A 144 -13.98 7.19 2.16
CA GLY A 144 -14.64 8.48 2.41
C GLY A 144 -14.25 9.58 1.41
N LEU A 145 -13.62 9.22 0.29
CA LEU A 145 -13.15 10.14 -0.77
C LEU A 145 -14.05 10.08 -2.00
N ARG A 146 -15.34 9.81 -1.80
CA ARG A 146 -16.33 9.73 -2.88
C ARG A 146 -16.31 11.05 -3.67
N TYR A 147 -16.27 10.94 -5.00
CA TYR A 147 -16.19 12.07 -5.96
C TYR A 147 -14.88 12.87 -5.95
N ARG A 148 -13.86 12.47 -5.18
CA ARG A 148 -12.54 13.09 -5.25
C ARG A 148 -11.66 12.41 -6.30
N SER A 149 -10.70 13.16 -6.83
CA SER A 149 -9.66 12.60 -7.70
C SER A 149 -8.72 11.66 -6.93
N VAL A 150 -8.31 10.57 -7.56
CA VAL A 150 -7.30 9.62 -7.02
C VAL A 150 -5.98 10.34 -6.73
N LYS A 151 -5.71 11.49 -7.38
CA LYS A 151 -4.54 12.34 -7.10
C LYS A 151 -4.47 12.82 -5.64
N HIS A 152 -5.59 12.91 -4.92
CA HIS A 152 -5.59 13.26 -3.50
C HIS A 152 -5.03 12.15 -2.59
N LEU A 153 -4.76 10.95 -3.13
CA LEU A 153 -4.09 9.88 -2.40
C LEU A 153 -2.55 10.05 -2.35
N VAL A 154 -2.02 11.02 -3.08
CA VAL A 154 -0.59 11.39 -3.08
C VAL A 154 -0.45 12.79 -2.51
N GLY A 155 0.55 12.97 -1.64
CA GLY A 155 0.88 14.27 -1.05
C GLY A 155 0.96 14.21 0.47
N LEU A 156 1.64 15.21 1.04
CA LEU A 156 1.69 15.42 2.49
C LEU A 156 0.26 15.74 2.97
N ALA A 157 -0.20 14.99 3.97
CA ALA A 157 -1.51 15.18 4.59
C ALA A 157 -1.48 16.33 5.58
#